data_AF-A0A935XVP3-F1
#
_entry.id   AF-A0A935XVP3-F1
#
_cell.length_a   1.000
_cell.length_b   1.000
_cell.length_c   1.000
_cell.angle_alpha   90.00
_cell.angle_beta   90.00
_cell.angle_gamma   90.00
#
_symmetry.space_group_name_H-M   'P 1'
#
loop_
_entity.id
_entity.type
_entity.pdbx_description
1 polymer ?
#
loop_
_entity_poly.entity_id
_entity_poly.type
_entity_poly.pdbx_seq_one_letter_code
_entity_poly.pdbx_strand_id
1 'polypeptide(L)'
;MAKRPALPLSARLRAQVATALVERIEQLGMTQKDTAALLGIAQPQVSNLKNGRTAGFSLDRLIDLAGRAGLSVRLTLARPYRT
;
A
#
# COMPACT_ATOMS: atom_id res chain seq x y z
N MET A 1 -32.69 -2.97 6.72
CA MET A 1 -31.37 -2.37 6.97
C MET A 1 -30.47 -2.67 5.78
N ALA A 2 -30.11 -1.67 4.97
CA ALA A 2 -29.30 -1.87 3.77
C ALA A 2 -27.88 -2.35 4.16
N LYS A 3 -27.51 -3.54 3.68
CA LYS A 3 -26.17 -4.11 3.87
C LYS A 3 -25.17 -3.19 3.17
N ARG A 4 -24.38 -2.45 3.96
CA ARG A 4 -23.32 -1.56 3.47
C ARG A 4 -22.51 -2.35 2.42
N PRO A 5 -22.36 -1.86 1.19
CA PRO A 5 -21.66 -2.63 0.17
C PRO A 5 -20.24 -2.88 0.66
N ALA A 6 -19.79 -4.13 0.53
CA ALA A 6 -18.42 -4.47 0.85
C ALA A 6 -17.49 -3.56 0.02
N LEU A 7 -16.41 -3.06 0.64
CA LEU A 7 -15.43 -2.26 -0.08
C LEU A 7 -14.95 -3.02 -1.33
N PRO A 8 -14.72 -2.32 -2.45
CA PRO A 8 -14.21 -2.94 -3.67
C PRO A 8 -12.95 -3.78 -3.37
N LEU A 9 -12.80 -4.94 -4.04
CA LEU A 9 -11.61 -5.79 -3.85
C LEU A 9 -10.31 -5.01 -4.05
N SER A 10 -10.29 -4.09 -5.02
CA SER A 10 -9.17 -3.17 -5.26
C SER A 10 -8.86 -2.26 -4.07
N ALA A 11 -9.86 -1.78 -3.33
CA ALA A 11 -9.65 -0.98 -2.12
C ALA A 11 -9.05 -1.82 -0.98
N ARG A 12 -9.48 -3.09 -0.85
CA ARG A 12 -8.93 -4.02 0.14
C ARG A 12 -7.48 -4.37 -0.16
N LEU A 13 -7.16 -4.66 -1.42
CA LEU A 13 -5.77 -4.92 -1.84
C LEU A 13 -4.88 -3.70 -1.63
N ARG A 14 -5.34 -2.50 -1.99
CA ARG A 14 -4.59 -1.26 -1.72
C ARG A 14 -4.29 -1.08 -0.24
N ALA A 15 -5.28 -1.31 0.63
CA ALA A 15 -5.08 -1.22 2.07
C ALA A 15 -4.02 -2.24 2.55
N GLN A 16 -4.07 -3.49 2.09
CA GLN A 16 -3.08 -4.52 2.45
C GLN A 16 -1.66 -4.15 2.04
N VAL A 17 -1.46 -3.71 0.79
CA VAL A 17 -0.12 -3.32 0.30
C VAL A 17 0.37 -2.08 1.06
N ALA A 18 -0.49 -1.09 1.29
CA ALA A 18 -0.12 0.10 2.03
C ALA A 18 0.29 -0.21 3.48
N THR A 19 -0.43 -1.08 4.18
CA THR A 19 -0.09 -1.50 5.54
C THR A 19 1.28 -2.17 5.56
N ALA A 20 1.52 -3.18 4.70
CA ALA A 20 2.81 -3.86 4.63
C ALA A 20 3.97 -2.91 4.29
N LEU A 21 3.71 -1.93 3.42
CA LEU A 21 4.70 -0.90 3.07
C LEU A 21 5.01 0.02 4.27
N VAL A 22 4.01 0.46 5.03
CA VAL A 22 4.23 1.29 6.23
C VAL A 22 5.02 0.53 7.28
N GLU A 23 4.65 -0.72 7.57
CA GLU A 23 5.39 -1.58 8.49
C GLU A 23 6.86 -1.73 8.06
N ARG A 24 7.10 -1.91 6.76
CA ARG A 24 8.46 -1.98 6.22
C ARG A 24 9.23 -0.67 6.41
N ILE A 25 8.60 0.47 6.16
CA ILE A 25 9.20 1.79 6.36
C ILE A 25 9.57 2.00 7.83
N GLU A 26 8.73 1.55 8.76
CA GLU A 26 9.00 1.64 10.20
C GLU A 26 10.19 0.77 10.62
N GLN A 27 10.30 -0.45 10.08
CA GLN A 27 11.44 -1.34 10.31
C GLN A 27 12.77 -0.79 9.80
N LEU A 28 12.75 0.06 8.76
CA LEU A 28 13.96 0.70 8.24
C LEU A 28 14.51 1.79 9.17
N GLY A 29 13.72 2.30 10.12
CA GLY A 29 14.16 3.32 11.08
C GLY A 29 14.57 4.66 10.45
N MET A 30 14.20 4.90 9.19
CA MET A 30 14.60 6.07 8.41
C MET A 30 13.72 7.30 8.72
N THR A 31 14.27 8.49 8.52
CA THR A 31 13.46 9.72 8.55
C THR A 31 12.46 9.74 7.38
N GLN A 32 11.43 10.59 7.44
CA GLN A 32 10.51 10.75 6.31
C GLN A 32 11.22 11.25 5.04
N LYS A 33 12.28 12.05 5.18
CA LYS A 33 13.06 12.58 4.05
C LYS A 33 13.88 11.48 3.38
N ASP A 34 14.54 10.62 4.17
CA ASP A 34 15.32 9.51 3.64
C ASP A 34 14.41 8.46 3.01
N THR A 35 13.26 8.20 3.64
CA THR A 35 12.21 7.34 3.07
C THR A 35 11.71 7.89 1.74
N ALA A 36 11.51 9.21 1.64
CA ALA A 36 11.08 9.86 0.40
C ALA A 36 12.10 9.66 -0.72
N ALA A 37 13.39 9.80 -0.41
CA ALA A 37 14.48 9.54 -1.34
C ALA A 37 14.54 8.07 -1.77
N LEU A 38 14.49 7.12 -0.82
CA LEU A 38 14.48 5.68 -1.09
C LEU A 38 13.32 5.27 -2.00
N LEU A 39 12.12 5.77 -1.68
CA LEU A 39 10.90 5.44 -2.42
C LEU A 39 10.75 6.25 -3.71
N GLY A 40 11.57 7.28 -3.94
CA GLY A 40 11.46 8.18 -5.08
C GLY A 40 10.13 8.92 -5.15
N ILE A 41 9.63 9.40 -4.00
CA ILE A 41 8.39 10.18 -3.87
C ILE A 41 8.63 11.44 -3.04
N ALA A 42 7.69 12.38 -3.02
CA ALA A 42 7.81 13.57 -2.18
C ALA A 42 7.53 13.26 -0.71
N GLN A 43 8.20 13.97 0.22
CA GLN A 43 8.02 13.79 1.67
C GLN A 43 6.55 13.88 2.15
N PRO A 44 5.69 14.78 1.63
CA PRO A 44 4.27 14.81 2.02
C PRO A 44 3.54 13.50 1.68
N GLN A 45 3.97 12.79 0.63
CA GLN A 45 3.39 11.50 0.27
C GLN A 45 3.79 10.41 1.25
N VAL A 46 5.02 10.44 1.77
CA VAL A 46 5.46 9.56 2.86
C VAL A 46 4.62 9.82 4.12
N SER A 47 4.42 11.09 4.48
CA SER A 47 3.56 11.45 5.61
C SER A 47 2.13 10.94 5.43
N ASN A 48 1.54 11.12 4.24
CA ASN A 48 0.22 10.58 3.94
C ASN A 48 0.16 9.06 4.09
N LEU A 49 1.17 8.35 3.56
CA LEU A 49 1.26 6.90 3.64
C LEU A 49 1.32 6.42 5.10
N LYS A 50 2.22 6.99 5.92
CA LYS A 50 2.35 6.66 7.35
C LYS A 50 1.09 6.95 8.16
N ASN A 51 0.32 7.98 7.77
CA ASN A 51 -0.94 8.34 8.42
C ASN A 51 -2.16 7.56 7.85
N GLY A 52 -1.93 6.52 7.04
CA GLY A 52 -3.01 5.71 6.45
C GLY A 52 -3.83 6.41 5.36
N ARG A 53 -3.41 7.59 4.89
CA ARG A 53 -4.09 8.36 3.84
C ARG A 53 -3.69 7.84 2.46
N THR A 54 -4.32 6.74 2.05
CA THR A 54 -3.99 6.01 0.81
C THR A 54 -4.86 6.36 -0.40
N ALA A 55 -5.83 7.27 -0.24
CA ALA A 55 -6.78 7.62 -1.30
C ALA A 55 -6.10 8.12 -2.59
N GLY A 56 -4.93 8.75 -2.50
CA GLY A 56 -4.14 9.22 -3.64
C GLY A 56 -3.17 8.20 -4.25
N PHE A 57 -3.15 6.96 -3.78
CA PHE A 57 -2.30 5.90 -4.31
C PHE A 57 -3.14 4.86 -5.05
N SER A 58 -2.78 4.59 -6.32
CA SER A 58 -3.26 3.42 -7.05
C SER A 58 -2.62 2.15 -6.48
N LEU A 59 -3.20 0.98 -6.80
CA LEU A 59 -2.62 -0.30 -6.40
C LEU A 59 -1.23 -0.48 -7.03
N ASP A 60 -1.10 -0.20 -8.33
CA ASP A 60 0.17 -0.33 -9.06
C ASP A 60 1.27 0.52 -8.42
N ARG A 61 0.94 1.77 -8.06
CA ARG A 61 1.88 2.67 -7.38
C ARG A 61 2.32 2.12 -6.02
N LEU A 62 1.42 1.50 -5.26
CA LEU A 62 1.79 0.89 -3.98
C LEU A 62 2.70 -0.33 -4.16
N ILE A 63 2.48 -1.13 -5.21
CA ILE A 63 3.32 -2.29 -5.55
C ILE A 63 4.73 -1.81 -5.92
N ASP A 64 4.85 -0.78 -6.76
CA ASP A 64 6.16 -0.21 -7.13
C ASP A 64 6.92 0.31 -5.91
N LEU A 65 6.23 1.02 -5.00
CA LEU A 65 6.84 1.53 -3.77
C LEU A 65 7.25 0.39 -2.83
N ALA A 66 6.45 -0.68 -2.74
CA ALA A 66 6.81 -1.88 -2.00
C ALA A 66 8.09 -2.51 -2.55
N GLY A 67 8.23 -2.62 -3.87
CA GLY A 67 9.47 -3.08 -4.51
C GLY A 67 10.67 -2.21 -4.15
N ARG A 68 10.53 -0.87 -4.19
CA ARG A 68 11.60 0.07 -3.79
C ARG A 68 11.96 -0.03 -2.30
N ALA A 69 11.01 -0.40 -1.44
CA ALA A 69 11.25 -0.66 -0.02
C ALA A 69 11.90 -2.04 0.25
N GLY A 70 12.20 -2.81 -0.80
CA GLY A 70 12.79 -4.15 -0.72
C GLY A 70 11.79 -5.25 -0.39
N LEU A 71 10.48 -5.01 -0.54
CA LEU A 71 9.47 -6.05 -0.40
C LEU A 71 9.32 -6.84 -1.70
N SER A 72 9.15 -8.15 -1.56
CA SER A 72 8.71 -9.01 -2.66
C SER A 72 7.19 -9.15 -2.63
N VAL A 73 6.50 -8.71 -3.68
CA VAL A 73 5.04 -8.79 -3.78
C VAL A 73 4.62 -10.07 -4.51
N ARG A 74 3.75 -10.86 -3.88
CA ARG A 74 3.11 -12.04 -4.49
C ARG A 74 1.60 -11.86 -4.50
N LEU A 75 0.98 -11.94 -5.67
CA LEU A 75 -0.46 -11.95 -5.83
C LEU A 75 -0.90 -13.36 -6.26
N THR A 76 -1.86 -13.93 -5.53
CA THR A 76 -2.45 -15.22 -5.88
C THR A 76 -3.92 -15.02 -6.20
N LEU A 77 -4.36 -15.48 -7.37
CA LEU A 77 -5.76 -15.52 -7.77
C LEU A 77 -6.29 -16.93 -7.55
N ALA A 78 -7.45 -17.06 -6.90
CA ALA A 78 -8.14 -18.33 -6.74
C ALA A 78 -9.20 -18.51 -7.83
N ARG A 79 -9.63 -19.76 -8.07
CA ARG A 79 -10.75 -20.03 -8.97
C ARG A 79 -12.00 -19.28 -8.49
N PRO A 80 -12.83 -18.76 -9.41
CA PRO A 80 -14.06 -18.08 -9.07
C PRO A 80 -15.00 -19.01 -8.29
N TYR A 81 -15.92 -18.43 -7.51
CA TYR A 81 -17.08 -19.14 -6.99
C TYR A 81 -17.75 -19.84 -8.18
N ARG A 82 -17.84 -21.17 -8.12
CA ARG A 82 -18.49 -21.98 -9.16
C ARG A 82 -19.92 -21.44 -9.31
N THR A 83 -20.24 -20.99 -10.52
CA THR A 83 -21.63 -20.64 -10.92
C THR A 83 -22.44 -21.91 -11.04
#